data_AF-A0A8J1KSN8-F1
#
_entry.id   AF-A0A8J1KSN8-F1
#
_cell.length_a   1.000
_cell.length_b   1.000
_cell.length_c   1.000
_cell.angle_alpha   90.00
_cell.angle_beta   90.00
_cell.angle_gamma   90.00
#
_symmetry.space_group_name_H-M   'P 1'
#
loop_
_entity.id
_entity.type
_entity.pdbx_description
1 polymer ?
#
loop_
_entity_poly.entity_id
_entity_poly.type
_entity_poly.pdbx_seq_one_letter_code
_entity_poly.pdbx_strand_id
1 'polypeptide(L)'
;MVGSPAYMAPEVVMEEAYTRAVDWWALGVIVYEMLLGTKPFTGYDRDFLYDCIVEDEPHYPSTLDPEALSFISEVSADLSLYYNH
;
A
#
# COMPACT_ATOMS: atom_id res chain seq x y z
N MET A 1 11.92 12.14 10.42
CA MET A 1 11.83 10.87 9.67
C MET A 1 12.08 11.20 8.20
N VAL A 2 13.04 10.53 7.57
CA VAL A 2 13.33 10.64 6.13
C VAL A 2 12.68 9.43 5.46
N GLY A 3 11.58 9.69 4.76
CA GLY A 3 10.74 8.72 4.06
C GLY A 3 9.47 9.40 3.61
N SER A 4 8.96 9.10 2.41
CA SER A 4 7.63 9.57 1.99
C SER A 4 6.59 8.71 2.70
N PRO A 5 5.74 9.28 3.60
CA PRO A 5 4.86 8.48 4.44
C PRO A 5 3.84 7.63 3.66
N ALA A 6 3.52 8.04 2.44
CA ALA A 6 2.56 7.36 1.57
C ALA A 6 2.99 5.95 1.10
N TYR A 7 4.24 5.53 1.35
CA TYR A 7 4.72 4.18 1.03
C TYR A 7 4.84 3.27 2.26
N MET A 8 4.45 3.76 3.45
CA MET A 8 4.50 2.96 4.68
C MET A 8 3.37 1.94 4.70
N ALA A 9 3.69 0.72 5.14
CA ALA A 9 2.72 -0.33 5.37
C ALA A 9 1.86 -0.03 6.61
N PRO A 10 0.61 -0.53 6.70
CA PRO A 10 -0.28 -0.27 7.83
C PRO A 10 0.35 -0.63 9.17
N GLU A 11 1.04 -1.77 9.27
CA GLU A 11 1.72 -2.22 10.48
C GLU A 11 2.89 -1.29 10.89
N VAL A 12 3.51 -0.60 9.93
CA VAL A 12 4.58 0.39 10.23
C VAL A 12 3.97 1.68 10.76
N VAL A 13 2.83 2.10 10.19
CA VAL A 13 2.09 3.29 10.63
C VAL A 13 1.53 3.10 12.04
N MET A 14 1.04 1.90 12.34
CA MET A 14 0.50 1.52 13.66
C MET A 14 1.59 1.19 14.70
N GLU A 15 2.87 1.35 14.35
CA GLU A 15 4.02 1.02 15.21
C GLU A 15 4.03 -0.45 15.70
N GLU A 16 3.49 -1.37 14.89
CA GLU A 16 3.45 -2.79 15.17
C GLU A 16 4.75 -3.50 14.77
N ALA A 17 4.91 -4.75 15.21
CA ALA A 17 6.03 -5.57 14.77
C ALA A 17 5.88 -5.92 13.29
N TYR A 18 6.84 -5.50 12.47
CA TYR A 18 6.83 -5.73 11.04
C TYR A 18 7.96 -6.64 10.58
N THR A 19 7.79 -7.24 9.41
CA THR A 19 8.79 -8.09 8.76
C THR A 19 9.23 -7.48 7.43
N ARG A 20 9.91 -8.26 6.58
CA ARG A 20 10.23 -7.84 5.20
C ARG A 20 8.98 -7.67 4.32
N ALA A 21 7.79 -8.04 4.80
CA ALA A 21 6.52 -7.82 4.10
C ALA A 21 6.26 -6.35 3.77
N VAL A 22 6.77 -5.41 4.58
CA VAL A 22 6.61 -3.96 4.36
C VAL A 22 7.25 -3.48 3.06
N ASP A 23 8.28 -4.18 2.58
CA ASP A 23 8.94 -3.86 1.30
C ASP A 23 8.03 -4.23 0.12
N TRP A 24 7.25 -5.31 0.24
CA TRP A 24 6.26 -5.71 -0.77
C TRP A 24 5.09 -4.75 -0.82
N TRP A 25 4.63 -4.26 0.34
CA TRP A 25 3.67 -3.17 0.39
C TRP A 25 4.18 -1.93 -0.33
N ALA A 26 5.39 -1.47 0.00
CA ALA A 26 6.00 -0.31 -0.63
C ALA A 26 6.14 -0.49 -2.15
N LEU A 27 6.53 -1.71 -2.60
CA LEU A 27 6.56 -2.05 -4.01
C LEU A 27 5.17 -1.95 -4.66
N GLY A 28 4.12 -2.46 -4.01
CA GLY A 28 2.73 -2.36 -4.46
C GLY A 28 2.30 -0.91 -4.65
N VAL A 29 2.61 -0.02 -3.70
CA VAL A 29 2.35 1.42 -3.81
C VAL A 29 3.08 2.04 -5.00
N ILE A 30 4.34 1.68 -5.23
CA ILE A 30 5.13 2.19 -6.37
C ILE A 30 4.54 1.69 -7.69
N VAL A 31 4.18 0.40 -7.79
CA VAL A 31 3.53 -0.18 -8.97
C VAL A 31 2.20 0.51 -9.24
N TYR A 32 1.40 0.78 -8.21
CA TYR A 32 0.16 1.53 -8.30
C TYR A 32 0.42 2.90 -8.95
N GLU A 33 1.38 3.63 -8.40
CA GLU A 33 1.73 4.97 -8.87
C GLU A 33 2.28 4.96 -10.30
N MET A 34 3.04 3.95 -10.69
CA MET A 34 3.52 3.79 -12.07
C MET A 34 2.40 3.51 -13.06
N LEU A 35 1.40 2.70 -12.69
CA LEU A 35 0.29 2.33 -13.58
C LEU A 35 -0.77 3.42 -13.70
N LEU A 36 -1.09 4.09 -12.58
CA LEU A 36 -2.23 4.99 -12.48
C LEU A 36 -1.83 6.48 -12.41
N GLY A 37 -0.53 6.77 -12.27
CA GLY A 37 -0.01 8.13 -12.19
C GLY A 37 -0.34 8.88 -10.89
N THR A 38 -0.96 8.21 -9.92
CA THR A 38 -1.32 8.73 -8.60
C THR A 38 -1.08 7.66 -7.54
N LYS A 39 -0.96 8.05 -6.28
CA LYS A 39 -0.81 7.11 -5.16
C LYS A 39 -2.15 6.47 -4.77
N PRO A 40 -2.14 5.26 -4.18
CA PRO A 40 -3.35 4.62 -3.69
C PRO A 40 -3.97 5.36 -2.51
N PHE A 41 -3.12 5.92 -1.64
CA PHE A 41 -3.55 6.69 -0.46
C PHE A 41 -2.98 8.10 -0.52
N THR A 42 -3.83 9.08 -0.20
CA THR A 42 -3.47 10.50 -0.15
C THR A 42 -4.20 11.15 1.01
N GLY A 43 -3.55 12.10 1.69
CA GLY A 43 -4.19 12.88 2.74
C GLY A 43 -3.81 14.35 2.69
N TYR A 44 -4.66 15.20 3.26
CA TYR A 44 -4.39 16.65 3.37
C TYR A 44 -3.32 16.96 4.42
N ASP A 45 -3.15 16.07 5.40
CA ASP A 45 -2.04 16.04 6.33
C ASP A 45 -1.57 14.59 6.57
N ARG A 46 -0.63 14.44 7.51
CA ARG A 46 -0.01 13.14 7.80
C ARG A 46 -0.95 12.21 8.56
N ASP A 47 -1.71 12.74 9.52
CA ASP A 47 -2.57 11.91 10.37
C ASP A 47 -3.72 11.35 9.53
N PHE A 48 -4.31 12.19 8.67
CA PHE A 48 -5.33 11.74 7.72
C PHE A 48 -4.78 10.73 6.70
N LEU A 49 -3.54 10.92 6.21
CA LEU A 49 -2.90 9.94 5.34
C LEU A 49 -2.71 8.58 6.06
N TYR A 50 -2.37 8.60 7.35
CA TYR A 50 -2.23 7.39 8.15
C TYR A 50 -3.56 6.68 8.34
N ASP A 51 -4.63 7.42 8.63
CA ASP A 51 -5.99 6.86 8.68
C ASP A 51 -6.35 6.20 7.35
N CYS A 52 -6.10 6.86 6.21
CA CYS A 52 -6.33 6.26 4.89
C CYS A 52 -5.50 4.99 4.64
N ILE A 53 -4.23 4.95 5.07
CA ILE A 53 -3.37 3.77 4.90
C ILE A 53 -3.90 2.57 5.68
N VAL A 54 -4.50 2.80 6.86
CA VAL A 54 -4.97 1.75 7.77
C VAL A 54 -6.40 1.30 7.43
N GLU A 55 -7.27 2.22 7.06
CA GLU A 55 -8.72 1.98 6.99
C GLU A 55 -9.27 1.88 5.55
N ASP A 56 -8.62 2.47 4.55
CA ASP A 56 -9.15 2.52 3.19
C ASP A 56 -8.60 1.38 2.31
N GLU A 57 -9.37 1.02 1.28
CA GLU A 57 -8.90 0.16 0.19
C GLU A 57 -8.41 0.98 -1.02
N PRO A 58 -7.34 0.57 -1.72
CA PRO A 58 -6.92 1.23 -2.95
C PRO A 58 -8.01 1.22 -4.02
N HIS A 59 -8.22 2.36 -4.69
CA HIS A 59 -9.21 2.46 -5.76
C HIS A 59 -8.66 2.04 -7.12
N TYR A 60 -9.17 0.94 -7.69
CA TYR A 60 -8.79 0.51 -9.03
C TYR A 60 -9.82 0.93 -10.09
N PRO A 61 -9.45 1.70 -11.12
CA PRO A 61 -10.34 2.02 -12.22
C PRO A 61 -10.77 0.77 -12.97
N SER A 62 -12.04 0.68 -13.38
CA SER A 62 -12.55 -0.46 -14.17
C SER A 62 -11.94 -0.59 -15.57
N THR A 63 -11.23 0.45 -16.03
CA THR A 63 -10.47 0.46 -17.28
C THR A 63 -9.06 -0.10 -17.14
N LEU A 64 -8.61 -0.39 -15.92
CA LEU A 64 -7.29 -0.97 -15.68
C LEU A 64 -7.24 -2.37 -16.30
N ASP A 65 -6.11 -2.67 -16.95
CA ASP A 65 -5.90 -3.98 -17.53
C ASP A 65 -6.01 -5.09 -16.46
N PRO A 66 -6.76 -6.18 -16.70
CA PRO A 66 -6.95 -7.23 -15.70
C PRO A 66 -5.66 -7.91 -15.25
N GLU A 67 -4.64 -8.03 -16.10
CA GLU A 67 -3.34 -8.60 -15.72
C GLU A 67 -2.59 -7.62 -14.82
N ALA A 68 -2.65 -6.32 -15.11
CA ALA A 68 -2.09 -5.29 -14.25
C ALA A 68 -2.78 -5.25 -12.87
N LEU A 69 -4.11 -5.43 -12.83
CA LEU A 69 -4.88 -5.53 -11.59
C LEU A 69 -4.48 -6.78 -10.79
N SER A 70 -4.38 -7.95 -11.44
CA SER A 70 -3.95 -9.19 -10.78
C SER A 70 -2.57 -9.01 -10.18
N PHE A 71 -1.61 -8.52 -10.98
CA PHE A 71 -0.24 -8.30 -10.55
C PHE A 71 -0.15 -7.37 -9.33
N ILE A 72 -0.81 -6.21 -9.39
CA ILE A 72 -0.72 -5.27 -8.27
C ILE A 72 -1.41 -5.79 -7.02
N SER A 73 -2.56 -6.45 -7.18
CA SER A 73 -3.28 -7.06 -6.07
C SER A 73 -2.45 -8.15 -5.41
N GLU A 74 -1.72 -8.97 -6.16
CA GLU A 74 -0.85 -10.03 -5.61
C GLU A 74 0.39 -9.46 -4.88
N VAL A 75 0.94 -8.34 -5.37
CA VAL A 75 2.11 -7.69 -4.74
C VAL A 75 1.73 -6.95 -3.45
N SER A 76 0.53 -6.37 -3.40
CA SER A 76 0.03 -5.61 -2.24
C SER A 76 -0.81 -6.44 -1.26
N ALA A 77 -1.42 -7.54 -1.71
CA ALA A 77 -2.24 -8.42 -0.88
C ALA A 77 -1.33 -9.23 0.04
N ASP A 78 -1.00 -8.60 1.16
CA ASP A 78 -1.16 -9.26 2.44
C ASP A 78 -0.30 -10.53 2.61
N LEU A 79 1.02 -10.33 2.57
CA LEU A 79 1.98 -11.29 3.11
C LEU A 79 2.11 -11.20 4.64
N SER A 80 1.44 -10.25 5.29
CA SER A 80 1.38 -10.15 6.76
C SER A 80 0.46 -11.23 7.36
N LEU A 81 -0.57 -11.69 6.65
CA LEU A 81 -1.36 -12.88 7.03
C LEU A 81 -0.66 -14.23 6.76
N TYR A 82 0.23 -14.32 5.76
CA TYR A 82 0.85 -15.61 5.37
C TYR A 82 2.02 -16.06 6.27
N TYR A 83 2.59 -15.17 7.09
CA TYR A 83 3.77 -15.47 7.94
C TYR A 83 3.46 -15.53 9.45
N ASN A 84 2.19 -15.44 9.84
CA ASN A 84 1.74 -15.61 11.24
C ASN A 84 1.26 -17.05 11.56
N HIS A 85 1.80 -18.06 10.85
CA HIS A 85 1.65 -19.48 11.20
C HIS A 85 2.99 -20.21 11.21
#